data_AF-A0A3D2AAD0-F1
#
_entry.id   AF-A0A3D2AAD0-F1
#
_cell.length_a   1.000
_cell.length_b   1.000
_cell.length_c   1.000
_cell.angle_alpha   90.00
_cell.angle_beta   90.00
_cell.angle_gamma   90.00
#
_symmetry.space_group_name_H-M   'P 1'
#
loop_
_entity.id
_entity.type
_entity.pdbx_description
1 polymer ?
#
loop_
_entity_poly.entity_id
_entity_poly.type
_entity_poly.pdbx_seq_one_letter_code
_entity_poly.pdbx_strand_id
1 'polypeptide(L)'
;MKLENCIVSHQQYGDGKVLSQDNKYISIDFNGEIKKFLYPISFEKHLKLNDEKMQKDILQIIAHIKSEEKIKNAEKEKNIIAEKTKVLTKRNVKRKPYERKNIAFKCNYCNGGSSSKKIGFCGACSDEIIAHNIKTNKYYWCSNKNSPCNKYFNSKISRDELNAYIKDGFVCYESQMLKNWCAYAGENLSGENAGKPKKLNHVQINSLSILTTRLPDTEEKERLIFAVYLVDEAYEGDNRDSGYVTTSSKFKIELTTEEAKHIKFWKYYYNQSSPNHIQWGTGLFRYLNNEQSARILKDIADIKKKTKDEALAEEFFSYFCSVSGLDKNDIPPANGALER
;
A
#
# COMPACT_ATOMS: atom_id res chain seq x y z
N MET A 1 -8.54 22.72 31.57
CA MET A 1 -9.39 21.98 32.53
C MET A 1 -8.51 21.04 33.33
N LYS A 2 -8.67 20.95 34.65
CA LYS A 2 -7.90 20.03 35.51
C LYS A 2 -8.80 18.85 35.90
N LEU A 3 -8.33 17.63 35.63
CA LEU A 3 -9.06 16.39 35.91
C LEU A 3 -8.44 15.57 37.04
N GLU A 4 -7.42 16.11 37.73
CA GLU A 4 -6.78 15.44 38.85
C GLU A 4 -7.80 15.07 39.93
N ASN A 5 -7.75 13.82 40.40
CA ASN A 5 -8.70 13.19 41.32
C ASN A 5 -10.11 12.92 40.77
N CYS A 6 -10.42 13.21 39.51
CA CYS A 6 -11.69 12.81 38.91
C CYS A 6 -11.76 11.29 38.69
N ILE A 7 -12.97 10.75 38.74
CA ILE A 7 -13.26 9.35 38.39
C ILE A 7 -13.62 9.27 36.92
N VAL A 8 -13.00 8.33 36.22
CA VAL A 8 -13.20 8.05 34.80
C VAL A 8 -13.43 6.56 34.59
N SER A 9 -14.35 6.22 33.70
CA SER A 9 -14.64 4.84 33.33
C SER A 9 -13.96 4.49 32.00
N HIS A 10 -13.34 3.31 31.94
CA HIS A 10 -12.78 2.72 30.73
C HIS A 10 -13.45 1.36 30.47
N GLN A 11 -13.81 1.07 29.21
CA GLN A 11 -14.57 -0.15 28.86
C GLN A 11 -13.90 -1.46 29.29
N GLN A 12 -12.56 -1.51 29.29
CA GLN A 12 -11.79 -2.70 29.66
C GLN A 12 -11.30 -2.71 31.12
N TYR A 13 -11.07 -1.54 31.72
CA TYR A 13 -10.36 -1.43 33.01
C TYR A 13 -11.29 -0.98 34.15
N GLY A 14 -12.57 -0.74 33.85
CA GLY A 14 -13.55 -0.28 34.84
C GLY A 14 -13.31 1.18 35.22
N ASP A 15 -13.66 1.52 36.46
CA ASP A 15 -13.51 2.87 36.99
C ASP A 15 -12.09 3.09 37.52
N GLY A 16 -11.51 4.23 37.18
CA GLY A 16 -10.18 4.63 37.60
C GLY A 16 -10.13 6.07 38.09
N LYS A 17 -9.14 6.39 38.91
CA LYS A 17 -8.91 7.74 39.45
C LYS A 17 -7.76 8.42 38.70
N VAL A 18 -8.00 9.62 38.20
CA VAL A 18 -6.96 10.41 37.53
C VAL A 18 -5.90 10.85 38.52
N LEU A 19 -4.64 10.46 38.27
CA LEU A 19 -3.48 10.81 39.10
C LEU A 19 -2.83 12.12 38.66
N SER A 20 -2.67 12.31 37.36
CA SER A 20 -1.97 13.46 36.79
C SER A 20 -2.43 13.72 35.37
N GLN A 21 -2.44 14.98 34.96
CA GLN A 21 -2.78 15.39 33.60
C GLN A 21 -1.77 16.42 33.11
N ASP A 22 -1.25 16.20 31.90
CA ASP A 22 -0.49 17.20 31.15
C ASP A 22 -1.22 17.57 29.84
N ASN A 23 -0.58 18.42 29.01
CA ASN A 23 -1.20 18.91 27.78
C ASN A 23 -1.41 17.83 26.71
N LYS A 24 -0.76 16.67 26.82
CA LYS A 24 -0.74 15.59 25.83
C LYS A 24 -1.20 14.25 26.39
N TYR A 25 -1.05 14.01 27.69
CA TYR A 25 -1.34 12.74 28.34
C TYR A 25 -2.10 12.90 29.66
N ILE A 26 -2.86 11.87 30.00
CA ILE A 26 -3.51 11.70 31.29
C ILE A 26 -3.15 10.33 31.87
N SER A 27 -2.74 10.30 33.14
CA SER A 27 -2.41 9.08 33.88
C SER A 27 -3.55 8.75 34.84
N ILE A 28 -4.06 7.52 34.76
CA ILE A 28 -5.21 7.05 35.53
C ILE A 28 -4.83 5.76 36.25
N ASP A 29 -5.16 5.69 37.53
CA ASP A 29 -5.01 4.49 38.36
C ASP A 29 -6.31 3.69 38.36
N PHE A 30 -6.26 2.46 37.83
CA PHE A 30 -7.34 1.48 37.89
C PHE A 30 -7.00 0.46 38.97
N ASN A 31 -7.32 0.78 40.23
CA ASN A 31 -7.18 -0.12 41.38
C ASN A 31 -5.76 -0.73 41.54
N GLY A 32 -4.73 0.12 41.43
CA GLY A 32 -3.32 -0.26 41.56
C GLY A 32 -2.56 -0.34 40.23
N GLU A 33 -3.26 -0.35 39.10
CA GLU A 33 -2.65 -0.31 37.77
C GLU A 33 -2.72 1.08 37.12
N ILE A 34 -1.57 1.74 37.00
CA ILE A 34 -1.47 3.06 36.34
C ILE A 34 -1.37 2.88 34.82
N LYS A 35 -2.32 3.46 34.09
CA LYS A 35 -2.33 3.52 32.61
C LYS A 35 -2.28 4.97 32.13
N LYS A 36 -1.59 5.21 31.01
CA LYS A 36 -1.47 6.53 30.36
C LYS A 36 -2.25 6.58 29.06
N PHE A 37 -3.02 7.65 28.87
CA PHE A 37 -3.85 7.87 27.68
C PHE A 37 -3.58 9.24 27.06
N LEU A 38 -3.93 9.42 25.79
CA LEU A 38 -3.77 10.69 25.09
C LEU A 38 -4.86 11.67 25.51
N TYR A 39 -4.46 12.81 26.04
CA TYR A 39 -5.35 13.89 26.42
C TYR A 39 -5.43 14.95 25.31
N PRO A 40 -6.61 15.47 24.96
CA PRO A 40 -7.96 15.05 25.40
C PRO A 40 -8.57 13.93 24.57
N ILE A 41 -7.91 13.47 23.49
CA ILE A 41 -8.51 12.61 22.44
C ILE A 41 -9.08 11.28 22.95
N SER A 42 -8.47 10.68 23.98
CA SER A 42 -8.93 9.39 24.52
C SER A 42 -10.33 9.44 25.13
N PHE A 43 -10.87 10.61 25.48
CA PHE A 43 -12.25 10.80 25.96
C PHE A 43 -13.33 10.69 24.87
N GLU A 44 -12.94 10.60 23.59
CA GLU A 44 -13.90 10.41 22.49
C GLU A 44 -14.40 8.96 22.40
N LYS A 45 -13.55 7.99 22.73
CA LYS A 45 -13.85 6.56 22.49
C LYS A 45 -13.52 5.65 23.66
N HIS A 46 -12.55 6.00 24.50
CA HIS A 46 -11.95 5.07 25.45
C HIS A 46 -12.21 5.45 26.91
N LEU A 47 -12.35 6.74 27.21
CA LEU A 47 -12.57 7.26 28.56
C LEU A 47 -13.90 8.02 28.64
N LYS A 48 -14.62 7.86 29.75
CA LYS A 48 -15.82 8.63 30.09
C LYS A 48 -15.70 9.21 31.49
N LEU A 49 -16.02 10.49 31.65
CA LEU A 49 -16.19 11.10 32.97
C LEU A 49 -17.59 10.83 33.49
N ASN A 50 -17.70 10.65 34.80
CA ASN A 50 -18.99 10.51 35.48
C ASN A 50 -19.74 11.86 35.59
N ASP A 51 -19.01 12.99 35.54
CA ASP A 51 -19.60 14.32 35.48
C ASP A 51 -19.95 14.67 34.03
N GLU A 52 -21.26 14.71 33.74
CA GLU A 52 -21.79 14.98 32.40
C GLU A 52 -21.42 16.37 31.86
N LYS A 53 -21.31 17.37 32.74
CA LYS A 53 -20.93 18.73 32.35
C LYS A 53 -19.47 18.75 31.92
N MET A 54 -18.61 18.11 32.71
CA MET A 54 -17.19 17.98 32.41
C MET A 54 -16.93 17.14 31.14
N GLN A 55 -17.69 16.07 30.94
CA GLN A 55 -17.62 15.26 29.71
C GLN A 55 -17.96 16.11 28.48
N LYS A 56 -19.01 16.93 28.57
CA LYS A 56 -19.42 17.82 27.47
C LYS A 56 -18.35 18.86 27.14
N ASP A 57 -17.73 19.45 28.16
CA ASP A 57 -16.65 20.44 27.98
C ASP A 57 -15.43 19.81 27.28
N ILE A 58 -15.05 18.57 27.62
CA ILE A 58 -13.95 17.87 26.95
C ILE A 58 -14.27 17.55 25.50
N LEU A 59 -15.50 17.10 25.20
CA LEU A 59 -15.91 16.83 23.82
C LEU A 59 -15.91 18.11 22.97
N GLN A 60 -16.26 19.26 23.54
CA GLN A 60 -16.13 20.56 22.87
C GLN A 60 -14.68 20.93 22.59
N ILE A 61 -13.76 20.68 23.53
CA ILE A 61 -12.32 20.88 23.33
C ILE A 61 -11.81 19.99 22.18
N ILE A 62 -12.20 18.71 22.15
CA ILE A 62 -11.82 17.77 21.08
C ILE A 62 -12.38 18.24 19.72
N ALA A 63 -13.63 18.69 19.68
CA ALA A 63 -14.24 19.21 18.46
C ALA A 63 -13.52 20.47 17.96
N HIS A 64 -13.13 21.36 18.87
CA HIS A 64 -12.36 22.56 18.53
C HIS A 64 -10.99 22.21 17.96
N ILE A 65 -10.23 21.31 18.62
CA ILE A 65 -8.92 20.83 18.13
C ILE A 65 -9.05 20.22 16.72
N LYS A 66 -10.06 19.38 16.48
CA LYS A 66 -10.29 18.79 15.14
C LYS A 66 -10.67 19.85 14.10
N SER A 67 -11.43 20.87 14.49
CA SER A 67 -11.78 21.97 13.60
C SER A 67 -10.58 22.84 13.24
N GLU A 68 -9.71 23.13 14.22
CA GLU A 68 -8.47 23.87 14.01
C GLU A 68 -7.45 23.07 13.21
N GLU A 69 -7.34 21.75 13.41
CA GLU A 69 -6.53 20.89 12.56
C GLU A 69 -7.05 20.83 11.14
N LYS A 70 -8.38 20.79 10.94
CA LYS A 70 -8.99 20.84 9.62
C LYS A 70 -8.77 22.18 8.93
N ILE A 71 -8.85 23.29 9.67
CA ILE A 71 -8.54 24.63 9.17
C ILE A 71 -7.04 24.75 8.85
N LYS A 72 -6.14 24.32 9.74
CA LYS A 72 -4.69 24.29 9.50
C LYS A 72 -4.31 23.40 8.32
N ASN A 73 -4.99 22.28 8.12
CA ASN A 73 -4.75 21.41 6.96
C ASN A 73 -5.29 22.04 5.68
N ALA A 74 -6.46 22.68 5.71
CA ALA A 74 -6.98 23.44 4.56
C ALA A 74 -6.15 24.70 4.25
N GLU A 75 -5.58 25.36 5.26
CA GLU A 75 -4.65 26.48 5.11
C GLU A 75 -3.28 26.02 4.61
N LYS A 76 -2.78 24.85 5.06
CA LYS A 76 -1.59 24.22 4.47
C LYS A 76 -1.83 23.83 3.02
N GLU A 77 -2.98 23.26 2.66
CA GLU A 77 -3.35 22.97 1.28
C GLU A 77 -3.45 24.26 0.43
N LYS A 78 -4.12 25.30 0.94
CA LYS A 78 -4.18 26.62 0.29
C LYS A 78 -2.80 27.27 0.16
N ASN A 79 -1.93 27.15 1.16
CA ASN A 79 -0.56 27.67 1.13
C ASN A 79 0.32 26.86 0.19
N ILE A 80 0.17 25.54 0.08
CA ILE A 80 0.84 24.70 -0.92
C ILE A 80 0.38 25.07 -2.33
N ILE A 81 -0.91 25.35 -2.53
CA ILE A 81 -1.46 25.82 -3.81
C ILE A 81 -0.93 27.24 -4.12
N ALA A 82 -0.95 28.15 -3.16
CA ALA A 82 -0.48 29.53 -3.34
C ALA A 82 1.05 29.63 -3.51
N GLU A 83 1.84 28.80 -2.85
CA GLU A 83 3.28 28.65 -3.07
C GLU A 83 3.55 28.03 -4.44
N LYS A 84 2.77 27.02 -4.88
CA LYS A 84 2.85 26.52 -6.27
C LYS A 84 2.55 27.65 -7.28
N THR A 85 1.54 28.49 -7.04
CA THR A 85 1.19 29.62 -7.92
C THR A 85 2.24 30.74 -7.92
N LYS A 86 2.87 31.05 -6.78
CA LYS A 86 3.97 32.04 -6.68
C LYS A 86 5.30 31.51 -7.25
N VAL A 87 5.57 30.22 -7.13
CA VAL A 87 6.76 29.58 -7.74
C VAL A 87 6.63 29.47 -9.26
N LEU A 88 5.42 29.28 -9.78
CA LEU A 88 5.12 29.27 -11.22
C LEU A 88 5.33 30.63 -11.91
N THR A 89 5.10 31.75 -11.21
CA THR A 89 5.28 33.11 -11.77
C THR A 89 6.73 33.61 -11.72
N LYS A 90 7.59 33.05 -10.86
CA LYS A 90 9.02 33.44 -10.75
C LYS A 90 10.01 32.49 -11.43
N ARG A 91 9.58 31.32 -11.91
CA ARG A 91 10.43 30.39 -12.68
C ARG A 91 9.98 30.33 -14.14
N ASN A 92 10.29 31.39 -14.89
CA ASN A 92 10.45 31.32 -16.34
C ASN A 92 11.75 30.57 -16.70
N VAL A 93 11.87 29.34 -16.21
CA VAL A 93 12.76 28.33 -16.76
C VAL A 93 11.83 27.23 -17.23
N LYS A 94 11.70 27.07 -18.55
CA LYS A 94 10.94 26.00 -19.21
C LYS A 94 11.42 24.63 -18.69
N ARG A 95 10.89 24.16 -17.55
CA ARG A 95 10.99 22.76 -17.15
C ARG A 95 9.86 22.02 -17.86
N LYS A 96 10.21 21.12 -18.77
CA LYS A 96 9.25 20.24 -19.45
C LYS A 96 8.36 19.58 -18.39
N PRO A 97 7.03 19.54 -18.56
CA PRO A 97 6.16 18.78 -17.67
C PRO A 97 6.64 17.32 -17.70
N TYR A 98 7.00 16.78 -16.54
CA TYR A 98 7.40 15.38 -16.45
C TYR A 98 6.18 14.52 -16.76
N GLU A 99 6.29 13.67 -17.76
CA GLU A 99 5.24 12.72 -18.12
C GLU A 99 4.95 11.80 -16.93
N ARG A 100 3.67 11.71 -16.52
CA ARG A 100 3.21 10.76 -15.49
C ARG A 100 3.63 9.35 -15.91
N LYS A 101 4.29 8.61 -15.02
CA LYS A 101 4.67 7.22 -15.27
C LYS A 101 3.74 6.26 -14.54
N ASN A 102 3.58 5.10 -15.13
CA ASN A 102 2.92 3.95 -14.52
C ASN A 102 4.00 3.06 -13.89
N ILE A 103 3.61 2.19 -12.95
CA ILE A 103 4.57 1.45 -12.15
C ILE A 103 4.19 -0.02 -12.06
N ALA A 104 5.19 -0.89 -12.30
CA ALA A 104 5.08 -2.32 -12.06
C ALA A 104 5.95 -2.73 -10.87
N PHE A 105 5.38 -3.43 -9.90
CA PHE A 105 6.07 -3.93 -8.72
C PHE A 105 6.51 -5.39 -8.91
N LYS A 106 7.73 -5.70 -8.47
CA LYS A 106 8.23 -7.07 -8.32
C LYS A 106 7.86 -7.57 -6.93
N CYS A 107 6.78 -8.33 -6.87
CA CYS A 107 6.33 -8.99 -5.67
C CYS A 107 7.00 -10.36 -5.54
N ASN A 108 7.34 -10.75 -4.32
CA ASN A 108 7.70 -12.14 -4.03
C ASN A 108 6.44 -13.00 -4.00
N TYR A 109 6.52 -14.25 -4.45
CA TYR A 109 5.31 -15.07 -4.53
C TYR A 109 4.70 -15.34 -3.15
N CYS A 110 3.41 -15.05 -3.03
CA CYS A 110 2.61 -15.28 -1.83
C CYS A 110 1.27 -15.91 -2.23
N ASN A 111 1.07 -17.19 -1.91
CA ASN A 111 -0.19 -17.90 -2.13
C ASN A 111 -1.19 -17.74 -0.97
N GLY A 112 -0.92 -16.85 -0.01
CA GLY A 112 -1.83 -16.66 1.12
C GLY A 112 -3.19 -16.16 0.66
N GLY A 113 -4.24 -16.92 0.98
CA GLY A 113 -5.61 -16.65 0.51
C GLY A 113 -5.89 -17.09 -0.93
N SER A 114 -5.01 -17.89 -1.55
CA SER A 114 -5.24 -18.43 -2.89
C SER A 114 -6.48 -19.32 -2.96
N SER A 115 -7.17 -19.30 -4.10
CA SER A 115 -8.32 -20.15 -4.42
C SER A 115 -8.43 -20.33 -5.94
N SER A 116 -9.44 -21.05 -6.43
CA SER A 116 -9.71 -21.11 -7.88
C SER A 116 -9.98 -19.73 -8.52
N LYS A 117 -10.30 -18.71 -7.71
CA LYS A 117 -10.59 -17.35 -8.17
C LYS A 117 -9.50 -16.34 -7.84
N LYS A 118 -8.46 -16.72 -7.07
CA LYS A 118 -7.46 -15.81 -6.52
C LYS A 118 -6.09 -16.44 -6.48
N ILE A 119 -5.07 -15.72 -6.92
CA ILE A 119 -3.70 -16.23 -6.87
C ILE A 119 -3.10 -16.25 -5.45
N GLY A 120 -3.53 -15.34 -4.56
CA GLY A 120 -2.98 -15.18 -3.21
C GLY A 120 -2.93 -13.73 -2.75
N PHE A 121 -1.82 -13.32 -2.12
CA PHE A 121 -1.54 -11.94 -1.69
C PHE A 121 -2.57 -11.30 -0.73
N CYS A 122 -3.32 -12.13 0.02
CA CYS A 122 -4.32 -11.69 0.99
C CYS A 122 -4.32 -12.53 2.28
N GLY A 123 -3.21 -13.19 2.57
CA GLY A 123 -2.99 -13.95 3.81
C GLY A 123 -1.54 -14.38 3.95
N ALA A 124 -1.24 -15.10 5.03
CA ALA A 124 0.06 -15.76 5.19
C ALA A 124 0.21 -16.91 4.18
N CYS A 125 1.43 -17.16 3.71
CA CYS A 125 1.72 -18.26 2.79
C CYS A 125 1.40 -19.64 3.41
N SER A 126 1.12 -20.62 2.54
CA SER A 126 1.02 -22.04 2.93
C SER A 126 2.38 -22.57 3.43
N ASP A 127 2.38 -23.72 4.11
CA ASP A 127 3.57 -24.35 4.68
C ASP A 127 4.65 -24.57 3.60
N GLU A 128 4.23 -25.05 2.43
CA GLU A 128 5.11 -25.34 1.29
C GLU A 128 5.77 -24.06 0.78
N ILE A 129 5.00 -22.99 0.61
CA ILE A 129 5.54 -21.70 0.11
C ILE A 129 6.38 -21.01 1.17
N ILE A 130 6.04 -21.12 2.46
CA ILE A 130 6.92 -20.63 3.54
C ILE A 130 8.26 -21.34 3.48
N ALA A 131 8.25 -22.67 3.44
CA ALA A 131 9.48 -23.46 3.39
C ALA A 131 10.31 -23.13 2.13
N HIS A 132 9.66 -23.05 0.98
CA HIS A 132 10.30 -22.72 -0.29
C HIS A 132 10.90 -21.30 -0.29
N ASN A 133 10.16 -20.30 0.19
CA ASN A 133 10.64 -18.92 0.26
C ASN A 133 11.82 -18.75 1.22
N ILE A 134 11.88 -19.54 2.29
CA ILE A 134 12.97 -19.52 3.28
C ILE A 134 14.20 -20.29 2.79
N LYS A 135 14.02 -21.51 2.28
CA LYS A 135 15.10 -22.44 1.95
C LYS A 135 15.66 -22.26 0.54
N THR A 136 14.77 -22.10 -0.43
CA THR A 136 15.11 -22.08 -1.86
C THR A 136 15.36 -20.65 -2.32
N ASN A 137 14.34 -19.80 -2.27
CA ASN A 137 14.45 -18.41 -2.74
C ASN A 137 15.28 -17.51 -1.80
N LYS A 138 15.33 -17.88 -0.51
CA LYS A 138 16.02 -17.12 0.55
C LYS A 138 15.64 -15.63 0.53
N TYR A 139 14.35 -15.34 0.34
CA TYR A 139 13.89 -13.96 0.30
C TYR A 139 14.21 -13.27 1.64
N TYR A 140 14.78 -12.07 1.56
CA TYR A 140 15.32 -11.35 2.70
C TYR A 140 14.38 -11.32 3.92
N TRP A 141 13.12 -10.91 3.70
CA TRP A 141 12.14 -10.85 4.78
C TRP A 141 11.74 -12.25 5.28
N CYS A 142 11.44 -13.19 4.38
CA CYS A 142 11.04 -14.55 4.76
C CYS A 142 12.12 -15.27 5.59
N SER A 143 13.39 -15.06 5.25
CA SER A 143 14.53 -15.66 5.95
C SER A 143 14.93 -14.90 7.23
N ASN A 144 14.33 -13.74 7.51
CA ASN A 144 14.61 -12.96 8.71
C ASN A 144 14.01 -13.62 9.96
N LYS A 145 14.81 -13.72 11.04
CA LYS A 145 14.39 -14.34 12.32
C LYS A 145 13.17 -13.66 12.96
N ASN A 146 12.91 -12.39 12.64
CA ASN A 146 11.78 -11.63 13.16
C ASN A 146 10.51 -11.78 12.30
N SER A 147 10.61 -12.33 11.09
CA SER A 147 9.45 -12.56 10.24
C SER A 147 8.50 -13.59 10.86
N PRO A 148 7.18 -13.32 10.92
CA PRO A 148 6.22 -14.29 11.44
C PRO A 148 6.27 -15.64 10.72
N CYS A 149 6.43 -15.66 9.39
CA CYS A 149 6.58 -16.90 8.63
C CYS A 149 7.84 -17.68 9.04
N ASN A 150 8.94 -16.99 9.35
CA ASN A 150 10.17 -17.63 9.84
C ASN A 150 10.01 -18.19 11.25
N LYS A 151 9.36 -17.44 12.15
CA LYS A 151 9.05 -17.90 13.51
C LYS A 151 8.19 -19.16 13.46
N TYR A 152 7.15 -19.17 12.61
CA TYR A 152 6.30 -20.33 12.38
C TYR A 152 7.08 -21.51 11.82
N PHE A 153 7.91 -21.28 10.78
CA PHE A 153 8.73 -22.32 10.16
C PHE A 153 9.70 -22.99 11.15
N ASN A 154 10.15 -22.26 12.17
CA ASN A 154 11.00 -22.78 13.24
C ASN A 154 10.20 -23.19 14.49
N SER A 155 8.90 -23.44 14.37
CA SER A 155 8.00 -23.88 15.45
C SER A 155 7.98 -22.96 16.68
N LYS A 156 8.30 -21.67 16.53
CA LYS A 156 8.28 -20.68 17.63
C LYS A 156 6.90 -20.08 17.86
N ILE A 157 6.05 -20.13 16.84
CA ILE A 157 4.63 -19.76 16.91
C ILE A 157 3.83 -20.82 16.15
N SER A 158 2.58 -21.01 16.54
CA SER A 158 1.60 -21.86 15.86
C SER A 158 1.10 -21.22 14.56
N ARG A 159 0.39 -22.02 13.75
CA ARG A 159 -0.29 -21.53 12.54
C ARG A 159 -1.40 -20.52 12.89
N ASP A 160 -2.11 -20.74 14.00
CA ASP A 160 -3.16 -19.82 14.46
C ASP A 160 -2.58 -18.47 14.89
N GLU A 161 -1.45 -18.47 15.59
CA GLU A 161 -0.72 -17.24 15.93
C GLU A 161 -0.24 -16.52 14.67
N LEU A 162 0.34 -17.24 13.69
CA LEU A 162 0.73 -16.65 12.40
C LEU A 162 -0.47 -16.00 11.68
N ASN A 163 -1.62 -16.67 11.67
CA ASN A 163 -2.83 -16.15 11.06
C ASN A 163 -3.43 -14.96 11.84
N ALA A 164 -3.24 -14.90 13.16
CA ALA A 164 -3.66 -13.75 13.97
C ALA A 164 -2.91 -12.46 13.59
N TYR A 165 -1.62 -12.54 13.20
CA TYR A 165 -0.88 -11.40 12.66
C TYR A 165 -1.52 -10.78 11.40
N ILE A 166 -2.33 -11.53 10.63
CA ILE A 166 -3.03 -10.98 9.45
C ILE A 166 -4.21 -10.07 9.82
N LYS A 167 -4.79 -10.27 11.02
CA LYS A 167 -5.92 -9.46 11.49
C LYS A 167 -5.45 -8.13 12.05
N ASP A 168 -4.48 -8.16 12.97
CA ASP A 168 -4.12 -7.03 13.82
C ASP A 168 -2.64 -6.63 13.74
N GLY A 169 -1.87 -7.21 12.82
CA GLY A 169 -0.42 -7.01 12.72
C GLY A 169 0.12 -6.97 11.29
N PHE A 170 1.40 -7.34 11.15
CA PHE A 170 2.12 -7.36 9.89
C PHE A 170 2.84 -8.68 9.70
N VAL A 171 2.48 -9.44 8.66
CA VAL A 171 3.21 -10.65 8.25
C VAL A 171 4.27 -10.31 7.21
N CYS A 172 3.89 -9.71 6.09
CA CYS A 172 4.75 -9.12 5.07
C CYS A 172 3.93 -8.22 4.15
N TYR A 173 4.57 -7.40 3.30
CA TYR A 173 3.87 -6.55 2.34
C TYR A 173 2.97 -7.37 1.39
N GLU A 174 3.47 -8.49 0.85
CA GLU A 174 2.72 -9.32 -0.09
C GLU A 174 1.48 -9.95 0.55
N SER A 175 1.52 -10.31 1.83
CA SER A 175 0.40 -10.95 2.53
C SER A 175 -0.85 -10.08 2.67
N GLN A 176 -0.72 -8.76 2.55
CA GLN A 176 -1.83 -7.80 2.69
C GLN A 176 -2.06 -6.94 1.45
N MET A 177 -1.32 -7.20 0.37
CA MET A 177 -1.28 -6.34 -0.81
C MET A 177 -2.63 -6.24 -1.50
N LEU A 178 -3.34 -7.35 -1.69
CA LEU A 178 -4.69 -7.36 -2.29
C LEU A 178 -5.81 -7.16 -1.26
N LYS A 179 -5.51 -7.28 0.03
CA LYS A 179 -6.44 -6.89 1.11
C LYS A 179 -6.60 -5.37 1.15
N ASN A 180 -5.47 -4.66 1.10
CA ASN A 180 -5.41 -3.21 1.26
C ASN A 180 -5.26 -2.45 -0.08
N TRP A 181 -5.09 -3.17 -1.19
CA TRP A 181 -4.78 -2.58 -2.50
C TRP A 181 -3.65 -1.55 -2.41
N CYS A 182 -2.54 -1.97 -1.78
CA CYS A 182 -1.42 -1.09 -1.48
C CYS A 182 -0.10 -1.79 -1.81
N ALA A 183 0.75 -1.08 -2.55
CA ALA A 183 2.10 -1.54 -2.88
C ALA A 183 3.14 -0.54 -2.35
N TYR A 184 4.15 -1.09 -1.69
CA TYR A 184 5.22 -0.33 -1.05
C TYR A 184 6.48 -0.36 -1.92
N ALA A 185 7.21 0.75 -1.94
CA ALA A 185 8.52 0.86 -2.58
C ALA A 185 9.57 -0.03 -1.91
N GLY A 186 9.34 -0.38 -0.64
CA GLY A 186 10.24 -1.14 0.21
C GLY A 186 11.50 -0.37 0.58
N GLU A 187 12.51 -1.10 1.02
CA GLU A 187 13.80 -0.56 1.45
C GLU A 187 14.94 -1.06 0.56
N ASN A 188 16.06 -0.35 0.58
CA ASN A 188 17.29 -0.87 0.00
C ASN A 188 17.81 -2.05 0.83
N LEU A 189 17.93 -3.21 0.20
CA LEU A 189 18.37 -4.44 0.87
C LEU A 189 19.90 -4.60 0.93
N SER A 190 20.65 -3.81 0.16
CA SER A 190 22.10 -3.93 0.04
C SER A 190 22.76 -2.61 -0.41
N GLY A 191 24.09 -2.53 -0.25
CA GLY A 191 24.91 -1.36 -0.58
C GLY A 191 24.96 -0.31 0.52
N GLU A 192 25.63 0.83 0.26
CA GLU A 192 25.81 1.93 1.23
C GLU A 192 24.50 2.55 1.74
N ASN A 193 23.40 2.30 1.02
CA ASN A 193 22.06 2.77 1.38
C ASN A 193 21.18 1.69 1.99
N ALA A 194 21.73 0.53 2.40
CA ALA A 194 20.96 -0.54 3.03
C ALA A 194 20.13 -0.04 4.23
N GLY A 195 18.88 -0.48 4.32
CA GLY A 195 17.91 -0.03 5.33
C GLY A 195 17.26 1.32 5.06
N LYS A 196 17.71 2.09 4.04
CA LYS A 196 17.03 3.34 3.69
C LYS A 196 15.74 3.06 2.89
N PRO A 197 14.63 3.75 3.20
CA PRO A 197 13.40 3.62 2.43
C PRO A 197 13.57 4.05 0.97
N LYS A 198 12.92 3.33 0.06
CA LYS A 198 12.88 3.69 -1.36
C LYS A 198 11.79 4.72 -1.62
N LYS A 199 12.05 5.58 -2.60
CA LYS A 199 11.10 6.58 -3.07
C LYS A 199 10.43 6.18 -4.37
N LEU A 200 9.16 6.55 -4.51
CA LEU A 200 8.38 6.38 -5.74
C LEU A 200 8.38 7.68 -6.54
N ASN A 201 9.47 7.92 -7.26
CA ASN A 201 9.57 9.10 -8.11
C ASN A 201 8.57 8.96 -9.28
N HIS A 202 7.89 10.03 -9.69
CA HIS A 202 7.02 10.08 -10.89
C HIS A 202 5.68 9.32 -10.86
N VAL A 203 5.36 8.59 -9.78
CA VAL A 203 4.01 8.03 -9.61
C VAL A 203 3.10 9.11 -9.04
N GLN A 204 1.93 9.28 -9.64
CA GLN A 204 0.95 10.28 -9.25
C GLN A 204 -0.44 9.69 -9.30
N ILE A 205 -1.44 10.47 -8.86
CA ILE A 205 -2.84 10.15 -9.09
C ILE A 205 -3.06 9.86 -10.58
N ASN A 206 -3.87 8.84 -10.86
CA ASN A 206 -4.17 8.27 -12.18
C ASN A 206 -3.02 7.49 -12.84
N SER A 207 -1.90 7.26 -12.16
CA SER A 207 -0.95 6.23 -12.59
C SER A 207 -1.57 4.84 -12.46
N LEU A 208 -1.22 3.92 -13.35
CA LEU A 208 -1.52 2.51 -13.21
C LEU A 208 -0.48 1.84 -12.33
N SER A 209 -0.93 1.16 -11.28
CA SER A 209 -0.13 0.23 -10.48
C SER A 209 -0.35 -1.18 -11.02
N ILE A 210 0.75 -1.86 -11.36
CA ILE A 210 0.79 -3.19 -11.95
C ILE A 210 1.50 -4.10 -10.97
N LEU A 211 0.83 -5.14 -10.51
CA LEU A 211 1.40 -6.08 -9.55
C LEU A 211 1.86 -7.34 -10.30
N THR A 212 3.14 -7.69 -10.13
CA THR A 212 3.76 -8.80 -10.85
C THR A 212 4.39 -9.79 -9.91
N THR A 213 4.36 -11.07 -10.27
CA THR A 213 5.08 -12.13 -9.54
C THR A 213 5.58 -13.18 -10.52
N ARG A 214 6.46 -14.06 -10.03
CA ARG A 214 6.71 -15.36 -10.65
C ARG A 214 6.03 -16.42 -9.82
N LEU A 215 5.59 -17.50 -10.45
CA LEU A 215 5.24 -18.71 -9.72
C LEU A 215 6.54 -19.39 -9.25
N PRO A 216 6.50 -20.25 -8.22
CA PRO A 216 7.66 -21.00 -7.78
C PRO A 216 8.32 -21.73 -8.95
N ASP A 217 9.65 -21.73 -8.98
CA ASP A 217 10.49 -22.46 -9.94
C ASP A 217 10.27 -22.11 -11.43
N THR A 218 9.57 -21.02 -11.77
CA THR A 218 9.44 -20.57 -13.16
C THR A 218 10.49 -19.54 -13.54
N GLU A 219 10.89 -19.48 -14.81
CA GLU A 219 11.88 -18.51 -15.31
C GLU A 219 11.39 -17.04 -15.25
N GLU A 220 12.30 -16.07 -15.39
CA GLU A 220 11.94 -14.65 -15.35
C GLU A 220 10.99 -14.23 -16.48
N LYS A 221 11.09 -14.89 -17.65
CA LYS A 221 10.17 -14.69 -18.79
C LYS A 221 8.72 -15.08 -18.47
N GLU A 222 8.52 -15.90 -17.45
CA GLU A 222 7.21 -16.35 -16.96
C GLU A 222 6.63 -15.42 -15.88
N ARG A 223 7.26 -14.27 -15.61
CA ARG A 223 6.69 -13.25 -14.72
C ARG A 223 5.32 -12.82 -15.25
N LEU A 224 4.30 -13.04 -14.43
CA LEU A 224 2.92 -12.72 -14.73
C LEU A 224 2.50 -11.41 -14.04
N ILE A 225 1.54 -10.71 -14.63
CA ILE A 225 0.76 -9.66 -13.98
C ILE A 225 -0.43 -10.36 -13.33
N PHE A 226 -0.63 -10.15 -12.02
CA PHE A 226 -1.73 -10.80 -11.30
C PHE A 226 -2.81 -9.84 -10.84
N ALA A 227 -2.51 -8.54 -10.78
CA ALA A 227 -3.48 -7.52 -10.43
C ALA A 227 -3.04 -6.15 -10.94
N VAL A 228 -4.02 -5.28 -11.18
CA VAL A 228 -3.81 -3.89 -11.57
C VAL A 228 -4.78 -2.99 -10.82
N TYR A 229 -4.37 -1.76 -10.49
CA TYR A 229 -5.27 -0.76 -9.93
C TYR A 229 -4.84 0.67 -10.26
N LEU A 230 -5.82 1.58 -10.29
CA LEU A 230 -5.59 3.00 -10.50
C LEU A 230 -5.18 3.65 -9.18
N VAL A 231 -4.04 4.33 -9.19
CA VAL A 231 -3.54 5.05 -8.01
C VAL A 231 -4.39 6.31 -7.79
N ASP A 232 -5.03 6.42 -6.61
CA ASP A 232 -5.71 7.66 -6.17
C ASP A 232 -5.03 8.30 -4.95
N GLU A 233 -4.14 7.57 -4.28
CA GLU A 233 -3.26 8.07 -3.23
C GLU A 233 -1.83 7.53 -3.44
N ALA A 234 -0.85 8.44 -3.37
CA ALA A 234 0.56 8.11 -3.48
C ALA A 234 1.36 8.88 -2.44
N TYR A 235 2.21 8.17 -1.70
CA TYR A 235 3.22 8.74 -0.81
C TYR A 235 4.60 8.48 -1.43
N GLU A 236 5.36 9.55 -1.66
CA GLU A 236 6.69 9.45 -2.29
C GLU A 236 7.68 8.66 -1.43
N GLY A 237 7.55 8.73 -0.10
CA GLY A 237 8.52 8.23 0.86
C GLY A 237 9.44 9.35 1.39
N ASP A 238 9.81 9.26 2.66
CA ASP A 238 10.74 10.18 3.32
C ASP A 238 11.96 9.43 3.89
N ASN A 239 12.72 10.09 4.77
CA ASN A 239 13.90 9.46 5.38
C ASN A 239 13.54 8.39 6.43
N ARG A 240 12.26 8.28 6.82
CA ARG A 240 11.75 7.34 7.83
C ARG A 240 10.91 6.24 7.19
N ASP A 241 10.06 6.61 6.25
CA ASP A 241 9.02 5.73 5.71
C ASP A 241 9.18 5.53 4.20
N SER A 242 8.98 4.29 3.73
CA SER A 242 9.03 3.97 2.29
C SER A 242 7.84 4.54 1.57
N GLY A 243 8.03 4.95 0.32
CA GLY A 243 6.92 5.36 -0.54
C GLY A 243 5.92 4.22 -0.73
N TYR A 244 4.66 4.57 -0.91
CA TYR A 244 3.61 3.60 -1.24
C TYR A 244 2.59 4.20 -2.21
N VAL A 245 1.88 3.33 -2.88
CA VAL A 245 0.72 3.69 -3.70
C VAL A 245 -0.45 2.83 -3.29
N THR A 246 -1.64 3.41 -3.28
CA THR A 246 -2.87 2.70 -2.93
C THR A 246 -4.07 3.22 -3.73
N THR A 247 -5.22 2.56 -3.53
CA THR A 247 -6.47 2.94 -4.15
C THR A 247 -7.67 2.74 -3.22
N SER A 248 -8.53 3.75 -3.18
CA SER A 248 -9.91 3.64 -2.69
C SER A 248 -10.92 3.50 -3.84
N SER A 249 -10.49 3.76 -5.07
CA SER A 249 -11.33 3.73 -6.27
C SER A 249 -11.88 2.34 -6.59
N LYS A 250 -12.92 2.30 -7.43
CA LYS A 250 -13.44 1.05 -8.00
C LYS A 250 -12.51 0.42 -9.04
N PHE A 251 -11.55 1.18 -9.58
CA PHE A 251 -10.68 0.77 -10.67
C PHE A 251 -9.55 -0.11 -10.17
N LYS A 252 -9.88 -1.37 -9.89
CA LYS A 252 -8.98 -2.40 -9.42
C LYS A 252 -9.44 -3.78 -9.89
N ILE A 253 -8.52 -4.54 -10.46
CA ILE A 253 -8.81 -5.85 -11.05
C ILE A 253 -7.78 -6.85 -10.52
N GLU A 254 -8.30 -7.97 -10.03
CA GLU A 254 -7.52 -9.17 -9.69
C GLU A 254 -7.74 -10.21 -10.81
N LEU A 255 -6.66 -10.86 -11.23
CA LEU A 255 -6.69 -11.96 -12.19
C LEU A 255 -6.64 -13.29 -11.43
N THR A 256 -7.42 -14.26 -11.92
CA THR A 256 -7.24 -15.66 -11.53
C THR A 256 -5.86 -16.15 -12.00
N THR A 257 -5.38 -17.26 -11.43
CA THR A 257 -4.09 -17.84 -11.84
C THR A 257 -4.05 -18.18 -13.34
N GLU A 258 -5.15 -18.67 -13.91
CA GLU A 258 -5.22 -18.99 -15.34
C GLU A 258 -5.24 -17.73 -16.22
N GLU A 259 -6.03 -16.72 -15.85
CA GLU A 259 -6.03 -15.42 -16.55
C GLU A 259 -4.64 -14.76 -16.52
N ALA A 260 -3.97 -14.78 -15.36
CA ALA A 260 -2.67 -14.15 -15.16
C ALA A 260 -1.56 -14.78 -16.03
N LYS A 261 -1.62 -16.10 -16.30
CA LYS A 261 -0.66 -16.78 -17.19
C LYS A 261 -0.68 -16.22 -18.61
N HIS A 262 -1.79 -15.63 -19.05
CA HIS A 262 -1.92 -15.00 -20.36
C HIS A 262 -1.39 -13.55 -20.41
N ILE A 263 -1.18 -12.91 -19.25
CA ILE A 263 -0.69 -11.53 -19.14
C ILE A 263 0.74 -11.54 -18.59
N LYS A 264 1.70 -11.98 -19.41
CA LYS A 264 3.13 -11.97 -19.05
C LYS A 264 3.67 -10.55 -19.03
N PHE A 265 4.36 -10.15 -17.97
CA PHE A 265 4.93 -8.80 -17.83
C PHE A 265 5.88 -8.43 -18.99
N TRP A 266 6.74 -9.37 -19.39
CA TRP A 266 7.73 -9.17 -20.45
C TRP A 266 7.14 -9.10 -21.86
N LYS A 267 5.84 -9.38 -22.04
CA LYS A 267 5.11 -9.07 -23.27
C LYS A 267 5.01 -7.55 -23.49
N TYR A 268 4.90 -6.78 -22.41
CA TYR A 268 4.64 -5.34 -22.45
C TYR A 268 5.87 -4.49 -22.14
N TYR A 269 6.83 -5.05 -21.42
CA TYR A 269 8.01 -4.34 -20.94
C TYR A 269 9.31 -4.90 -21.52
N TYR A 270 10.27 -4.03 -21.76
CA TYR A 270 11.66 -4.36 -22.07
C TYR A 270 12.59 -3.39 -21.35
N ASN A 271 13.81 -3.83 -21.05
CA ASN A 271 14.82 -2.93 -20.48
C ASN A 271 15.40 -2.05 -21.59
N GLN A 272 15.30 -0.72 -21.46
CA GLN A 272 15.78 0.20 -22.50
C GLN A 272 17.27 0.03 -22.85
N SER A 273 18.11 -0.27 -21.86
CA SER A 273 19.54 -0.54 -22.05
C SER A 273 19.83 -1.90 -22.68
N SER A 274 18.88 -2.84 -22.65
CA SER A 274 19.06 -4.21 -23.15
C SER A 274 17.72 -4.80 -23.61
N PRO A 275 17.18 -4.35 -24.76
CA PRO A 275 15.78 -4.63 -25.15
C PRO A 275 15.44 -6.10 -25.35
N ASN A 276 16.41 -6.92 -25.75
CA ASN A 276 16.20 -8.35 -26.04
C ASN A 276 16.55 -9.25 -24.85
N HIS A 277 16.96 -8.67 -23.71
CA HIS A 277 17.37 -9.43 -22.54
C HIS A 277 16.30 -9.41 -21.44
N ILE A 278 15.73 -10.58 -21.17
CA ILE A 278 14.69 -10.79 -20.16
C ILE A 278 15.34 -10.98 -18.79
N GLN A 279 15.55 -9.88 -18.10
CA GLN A 279 16.07 -9.90 -16.74
C GLN A 279 15.50 -8.73 -15.94
N TRP A 280 14.93 -9.01 -14.77
CA TRP A 280 14.53 -7.92 -13.87
C TRP A 280 15.77 -7.20 -13.34
N GLY A 281 16.75 -7.90 -12.79
CA GLY A 281 17.93 -7.29 -12.18
C GLY A 281 17.63 -6.70 -10.80
N THR A 282 18.24 -5.55 -10.48
CA THR A 282 18.12 -4.88 -9.18
C THR A 282 16.87 -3.99 -9.10
N GLY A 283 16.37 -3.75 -7.88
CA GLY A 283 15.20 -2.90 -7.63
C GLY A 283 13.87 -3.65 -7.54
N LEU A 284 12.87 -2.98 -6.94
CA LEU A 284 11.57 -3.57 -6.60
C LEU A 284 10.44 -3.13 -7.54
N PHE A 285 10.72 -2.22 -8.48
CA PHE A 285 9.73 -1.74 -9.44
C PHE A 285 10.35 -1.29 -10.76
N ARG A 286 9.51 -1.16 -11.79
CA ARG A 286 9.82 -0.63 -13.13
C ARG A 286 8.77 0.40 -13.53
N TYR A 287 9.19 1.42 -14.28
CA TYR A 287 8.27 2.41 -14.83
C TYR A 287 7.86 2.03 -16.24
N LEU A 288 6.59 2.22 -16.55
CA LEU A 288 6.00 2.03 -17.87
C LEU A 288 5.43 3.35 -18.37
N ASN A 289 5.45 3.54 -19.69
CA ASN A 289 4.73 4.67 -20.30
C ASN A 289 3.21 4.40 -20.34
N ASN A 290 2.45 5.39 -20.81
CA ASN A 290 0.98 5.26 -20.88
C ASN A 290 0.54 4.23 -21.93
N GLU A 291 1.20 4.14 -23.08
CA GLU A 291 0.84 3.17 -24.14
C GLU A 291 1.00 1.72 -23.69
N GLN A 292 2.12 1.38 -23.05
CA GLN A 292 2.36 0.04 -22.48
C GLN A 292 1.30 -0.32 -21.44
N SER A 293 0.90 0.65 -20.62
CA SER A 293 -0.07 0.45 -19.54
C SER A 293 -1.49 0.32 -20.08
N ALA A 294 -1.86 1.13 -21.08
CA ALA A 294 -3.12 1.02 -21.79
C ALA A 294 -3.22 -0.32 -22.53
N ARG A 295 -2.13 -0.80 -23.13
CA ARG A 295 -2.07 -2.12 -23.77
C ARG A 295 -2.30 -3.25 -22.76
N ILE A 296 -1.71 -3.18 -21.57
CA ILE A 296 -2.00 -4.14 -20.48
C ILE A 296 -3.50 -4.13 -20.14
N LEU A 297 -4.09 -2.95 -19.93
CA LEU A 297 -5.51 -2.84 -19.58
C LEU A 297 -6.44 -3.34 -20.70
N LYS A 298 -6.10 -3.09 -21.95
CA LYS A 298 -6.84 -3.60 -23.12
C LYS A 298 -6.85 -5.12 -23.14
N ASP A 299 -5.67 -5.74 -23.01
CA ASP A 299 -5.56 -7.20 -23.00
C ASP A 299 -6.26 -7.82 -21.76
N ILE A 300 -6.25 -7.13 -20.61
CA ILE A 300 -7.05 -7.54 -19.44
C ILE A 300 -8.55 -7.45 -19.72
N ALA A 301 -9.03 -6.37 -20.35
CA ALA A 301 -10.43 -6.23 -20.72
C ALA A 301 -10.88 -7.34 -21.68
N ASP A 302 -10.01 -7.70 -22.63
CA ASP A 302 -10.25 -8.83 -23.54
C ASP A 302 -10.38 -10.17 -22.80
N ILE A 303 -9.51 -10.45 -21.82
CA ILE A 303 -9.60 -11.66 -20.99
C ILE A 303 -10.86 -11.67 -20.13
N LYS A 304 -11.30 -10.52 -19.63
CA LYS A 304 -12.48 -10.40 -18.76
C LYS A 304 -13.81 -10.47 -19.50
N LYS A 305 -13.82 -10.56 -20.83
CA LYS A 305 -15.06 -10.76 -21.61
C LYS A 305 -15.82 -11.99 -21.14
N LYS A 306 -17.15 -11.86 -21.01
CA LYS A 306 -18.08 -12.88 -20.50
C LYS A 306 -17.84 -13.28 -19.04
N THR A 307 -17.04 -12.52 -18.29
CA THR A 307 -16.90 -12.68 -16.84
C THR A 307 -17.71 -11.62 -16.12
N LYS A 308 -17.91 -11.79 -14.81
CA LYS A 308 -18.56 -10.79 -13.96
C LYS A 308 -17.85 -9.42 -13.94
N ASP A 309 -16.56 -9.38 -14.31
CA ASP A 309 -15.73 -8.17 -14.24
C ASP A 309 -15.59 -7.49 -15.62
N GLU A 310 -16.28 -7.97 -16.66
CA GLU A 310 -16.22 -7.42 -18.03
C GLU A 310 -16.49 -5.91 -18.06
N ALA A 311 -17.61 -5.47 -17.48
CA ALA A 311 -18.00 -4.06 -17.48
C ALA A 311 -16.97 -3.18 -16.76
N LEU A 312 -16.43 -3.67 -15.63
CA LEU A 312 -15.41 -2.96 -14.87
C LEU A 312 -14.11 -2.84 -15.68
N ALA A 313 -13.70 -3.92 -16.36
CA ALA A 313 -12.46 -3.94 -17.13
C ALA A 313 -12.50 -2.99 -18.34
N GLU A 314 -13.62 -2.98 -19.07
CA GLU A 314 -13.83 -2.06 -20.19
C GLU A 314 -13.90 -0.59 -19.72
N GLU A 315 -14.61 -0.33 -18.62
CA GLU A 315 -14.68 1.01 -18.04
C GLU A 315 -13.30 1.48 -17.56
N PHE A 316 -12.53 0.60 -16.90
CA PHE A 316 -11.20 0.93 -16.42
C PHE A 316 -10.24 1.24 -17.58
N PHE A 317 -10.22 0.41 -18.62
CA PHE A 317 -9.43 0.68 -19.83
C PHE A 317 -9.80 2.03 -20.46
N SER A 318 -11.10 2.27 -20.68
CA SER A 318 -11.60 3.52 -21.26
C SER A 318 -11.25 4.75 -20.41
N TYR A 319 -11.43 4.67 -19.09
CA TYR A 319 -11.08 5.74 -18.16
C TYR A 319 -9.58 6.03 -18.20
N PHE A 320 -8.74 4.99 -18.15
CA PHE A 320 -7.29 5.13 -18.17
C PHE A 320 -6.81 5.80 -19.48
N CYS A 321 -7.34 5.41 -20.64
CA CYS A 321 -7.05 6.07 -21.91
C CYS A 321 -7.40 7.56 -21.88
N SER A 322 -8.58 7.91 -21.38
CA SER A 322 -9.04 9.30 -21.25
C SER A 322 -8.09 10.15 -20.40
N VAL A 323 -7.77 9.70 -19.17
CA VAL A 323 -6.85 10.44 -18.27
C VAL A 323 -5.39 10.38 -18.67
N SER A 324 -5.06 9.60 -19.71
CA SER A 324 -3.72 9.49 -20.29
C SER A 324 -3.58 10.21 -21.63
N GLY A 325 -4.67 10.75 -22.19
CA GLY A 325 -4.69 11.40 -23.51
C GLY A 325 -4.46 10.42 -24.66
N LEU A 326 -4.89 9.16 -24.54
CA LEU A 326 -4.74 8.12 -25.56
C LEU A 326 -6.06 7.86 -26.28
N ASP A 327 -6.01 7.60 -27.59
CA ASP A 327 -7.15 7.04 -28.32
C ASP A 327 -7.26 5.54 -28.02
N LYS A 328 -8.36 5.13 -27.39
CA LYS A 328 -8.60 3.73 -27.04
C LYS A 328 -8.69 2.80 -28.25
N ASN A 329 -9.01 3.34 -29.44
CA ASN A 329 -9.11 2.58 -30.67
C ASN A 329 -7.74 2.39 -31.34
N ASP A 330 -6.75 3.22 -31.00
CA ASP A 330 -5.41 3.24 -31.61
C ASP A 330 -4.30 3.01 -30.57
N ILE A 331 -4.45 1.95 -29.77
CA ILE A 331 -3.40 1.53 -28.84
C ILE A 331 -2.38 0.67 -29.61
N PRO A 332 -1.07 0.99 -29.58
CA PRO A 332 -0.03 0.20 -30.26
C PRO A 332 0.01 -1.25 -29.77
N PRO A 333 0.41 -2.23 -30.59
CA PRO A 333 0.61 -3.61 -30.15
C PRO A 333 1.67 -3.69 -29.04
N ALA A 334 1.67 -4.81 -28.32
CA ALA A 334 2.69 -5.06 -27.30
C ALA A 334 4.08 -5.12 -27.95
N ASN A 335 5.09 -4.56 -27.27
CA ASN A 335 6.44 -4.40 -27.81
C ASN A 335 7.54 -4.73 -26.77
N GLY A 336 7.19 -5.54 -25.77
CA GLY A 336 8.09 -5.99 -24.72
C GLY A 336 9.13 -6.98 -25.23
N ALA A 337 10.00 -7.42 -24.33
CA ALA A 337 11.11 -8.31 -24.66
C ALA A 337 10.68 -9.68 -25.21
N LEU A 338 9.44 -10.12 -24.95
CA LEU A 338 8.88 -11.35 -25.54
C LEU A 338 8.36 -11.18 -26.98
N GLU A 339 8.24 -9.94 -27.45
CA GLU A 339 7.72 -9.59 -28.79
C GLU A 339 8.84 -9.11 -29.72
N ARG A 340 10.11 -9.33 -29.36
CA ARG A 340 11.31 -8.76 -30.00
C ARG A 340 12.28 -9.82 -30.50
#